data_AF-A0A0F9FAU3-F1
#
_entry.id   AF-A0A0F9FAU3-F1
#
_cell.length_a   1.000
_cell.length_b   1.000
_cell.length_c   1.000
_cell.angle_alpha   90.00
_cell.angle_beta   90.00
_cell.angle_gamma   90.00
#
_symmetry.space_group_name_H-M   'P 1'
#
loop_
_entity.id
_entity.type
_entity.pdbx_description
1 polymer ?
#
loop_
_entity_poly.entity_id
_entity_poly.type
_entity_poly.pdbx_seq_one_letter_code
_entity_poly.pdbx_strand_id
1 'polypeptide(L)'
;MKTEIDWTRINNDVNGNPRYVCHFLHFIHQSESGPGSYEVAIKRANKIGGRKFHNKQYGGGIVFQSYSLEETEGAINKLMAE
;
A
#
# COMPACT_ATOMS: atom_id res chain seq x y z
N MET A 1 17.10 -3.39 -9.54
CA MET A 1 16.47 -2.78 -8.35
C MET A 1 15.44 -3.75 -7.82
N LYS A 2 15.56 -4.16 -6.56
CA LYS A 2 14.66 -5.13 -5.91
C LYS A 2 13.88 -4.37 -4.84
N THR A 3 12.57 -4.30 -5.00
CA THR A 3 11.63 -3.92 -3.95
C THR A 3 11.44 -5.12 -3.02
N GLU A 4 11.31 -4.90 -1.71
CA GLU A 4 10.99 -5.95 -0.73
C GLU A 4 9.48 -6.21 -0.68
N ILE A 5 8.68 -5.18 -0.97
CA ILE A 5 7.23 -5.28 -1.09
C ILE A 5 6.83 -5.90 -2.44
N ASP A 6 5.90 -6.86 -2.37
CA ASP A 6 5.26 -7.45 -3.55
C ASP A 6 4.24 -6.46 -4.16
N TRP A 7 4.66 -5.78 -5.23
CA TRP A 7 3.82 -4.85 -5.97
C TRP A 7 3.08 -5.52 -7.12
N THR A 8 1.77 -5.32 -7.17
CA THR A 8 0.93 -5.70 -8.31
C THR A 8 0.57 -4.46 -9.12
N ARG A 9 1.03 -4.37 -10.37
CA ARG A 9 0.60 -3.32 -11.28
C ARG A 9 -0.84 -3.55 -11.70
N ILE A 10 -1.66 -2.51 -11.59
CA ILE A 10 -3.04 -2.52 -12.09
C ILE A 10 -3.18 -1.50 -13.23
N ASN A 11 -4.36 -1.48 -13.87
CA ASN A 11 -4.66 -0.50 -14.90
C ASN A 11 -4.36 0.92 -14.40
N ASN A 12 -3.80 1.74 -15.29
CA ASN A 12 -3.57 3.15 -15.02
C ASN A 12 -4.89 3.84 -14.61
N ASP A 13 -4.78 5.01 -13.98
CA ASP A 13 -5.97 5.82 -13.72
C ASP A 13 -6.52 6.47 -15.00
N VAL A 14 -7.59 7.27 -14.86
CA VAL A 14 -8.24 7.97 -15.98
C VAL A 14 -7.28 8.91 -16.72
N ASN A 15 -6.27 9.46 -16.03
CA ASN A 15 -5.29 10.37 -16.60
C ASN A 15 -4.04 9.63 -17.11
N GLY A 16 -4.03 8.30 -17.07
CA GLY A 16 -2.91 7.47 -17.50
C GLY A 16 -1.80 7.30 -16.46
N ASN A 17 -1.99 7.76 -15.21
CA ASN A 17 -0.98 7.60 -14.17
C ASN A 17 -0.88 6.12 -13.76
N PRO A 18 0.34 5.57 -13.66
CA PRO A 18 0.55 4.19 -13.28
C PRO A 18 0.07 3.95 -11.84
N ARG A 19 -0.58 2.80 -11.63
CA ARG A 19 -1.10 2.39 -10.33
C ARG A 19 -0.56 1.04 -9.92
N TYR A 20 -0.19 0.95 -8.64
CA TYR A 20 0.36 -0.25 -8.04
C TYR A 20 -0.35 -0.56 -6.74
N VAL A 21 -0.54 -1.84 -6.47
CA VAL A 21 -1.24 -2.35 -5.29
C VAL A 21 -0.30 -3.22 -4.50
N CYS A 22 -0.30 -3.07 -3.19
CA CYS A 22 0.35 -3.98 -2.26
C CYS A 22 -0.62 -4.41 -1.17
N HIS A 23 -0.24 -5.44 -0.41
CA HIS A 23 -1.06 -5.97 0.66
C HIS A 23 -1.06 -5.05 1.90
N PHE A 24 -2.18 -4.93 2.61
CA PHE A 24 -2.29 -4.02 3.74
C PHE A 24 -1.39 -4.39 4.94
N LEU A 25 -0.89 -5.63 4.99
CA LEU A 25 -0.01 -6.12 6.06
C LEU A 25 1.31 -5.35 6.15
N HIS A 26 1.77 -4.73 5.06
CA HIS A 26 2.97 -3.87 5.08
C HIS A 26 2.78 -2.57 5.87
N PHE A 27 1.55 -2.28 6.32
CA PHE A 27 1.20 -1.05 7.05
C PHE A 27 0.78 -1.30 8.50
N ILE A 28 0.93 -2.53 8.99
CA ILE A 28 0.61 -2.88 10.37
C ILE A 28 1.75 -3.68 11.00
N HIS A 29 1.90 -3.56 12.31
CA HIS A 29 2.76 -4.46 13.05
C HIS A 29 2.03 -5.78 13.32
N GLN A 30 2.80 -6.85 13.53
CA GLN A 30 2.24 -8.17 13.83
C GLN A 30 1.33 -8.16 15.08
N SER A 31 1.63 -7.30 16.06
CA SER A 31 0.82 -7.08 17.27
C SER A 31 -0.53 -6.43 17.00
N GLU A 32 -0.68 -5.73 15.86
CA GLU A 32 -1.91 -5.06 15.44
C GLU A 32 -2.74 -5.92 14.47
N SER A 33 -2.25 -7.13 14.16
CA SER A 33 -2.96 -8.07 13.29
C SER A 33 -4.20 -8.62 14.00
N GLY A 34 -5.37 -8.28 13.48
CA GLY A 34 -6.65 -8.68 14.04
C GLY A 34 -7.84 -7.93 13.43
N PRO A 35 -9.03 -8.05 14.03
CA PRO A 35 -10.19 -7.26 13.64
C PRO A 35 -9.89 -5.76 13.74
N GLY A 36 -10.14 -5.01 12.65
CA GLY A 36 -9.84 -3.56 12.60
C GLY A 36 -8.45 -3.18 12.07
N SER A 37 -7.58 -4.17 11.81
CA SER A 37 -6.22 -3.94 11.30
C SER A 37 -6.21 -3.24 9.93
N TYR A 38 -7.19 -3.54 9.08
CA TYR A 38 -7.27 -2.94 7.75
C TYR A 38 -7.58 -1.44 7.81
N GLU A 39 -8.43 -1.00 8.73
CA GLU A 39 -8.76 0.40 8.94
C GLU A 39 -7.54 1.18 9.43
N VAL A 40 -6.72 0.57 10.31
CA VAL A 40 -5.44 1.15 10.76
C VAL A 40 -4.47 1.28 9.59
N ALA A 41 -4.32 0.22 8.78
CA ALA A 41 -3.48 0.20 7.59
C ALA A 41 -3.87 1.32 6.61
N ILE A 42 -5.17 1.49 6.33
CA ILE A 42 -5.67 2.56 5.46
C ILE A 42 -5.34 3.93 6.03
N LYS A 43 -5.56 4.16 7.34
CA LYS A 43 -5.25 5.45 7.98
C LYS A 43 -3.76 5.80 7.86
N ARG A 44 -2.88 4.82 8.01
CA ARG A 44 -1.43 4.96 7.81
C ARG A 44 -1.10 5.26 6.35
N ALA A 45 -1.56 4.43 5.43
CA ALA A 45 -1.29 4.60 4.01
C ALA A 45 -1.80 5.94 3.43
N ASN A 46 -2.93 6.45 3.92
CA ASN A 46 -3.45 7.76 3.52
C ASN A 46 -2.45 8.90 3.77
N LYS A 47 -1.56 8.78 4.77
CA LYS A 47 -0.52 9.80 5.06
C LYS A 47 0.51 9.93 3.94
N ILE A 48 0.75 8.86 3.20
CA ILE A 48 1.71 8.79 2.09
C ILE A 48 1.02 8.67 0.73
N GLY A 49 -0.26 9.03 0.64
CA GLY A 49 -1.03 9.05 -0.60
C GLY A 49 -1.64 7.71 -1.04
N GLY A 50 -1.47 6.65 -0.25
CA GLY A 50 -2.13 5.36 -0.49
C GLY A 50 -3.63 5.45 -0.29
N ARG A 51 -4.40 4.67 -1.05
CA ARG A 51 -5.86 4.61 -0.94
C ARG A 51 -6.36 3.18 -0.77
N LYS A 52 -7.51 3.04 -0.13
CA LYS A 52 -8.23 1.75 -0.03
C LYS A 52 -8.44 1.18 -1.43
N PHE A 53 -7.98 -0.05 -1.66
CA PHE A 53 -8.25 -0.79 -2.88
C PHE A 53 -9.26 -1.89 -2.58
N HIS A 54 -10.48 -1.73 -3.08
CA HIS A 54 -11.51 -2.76 -2.96
C HIS A 54 -11.37 -3.73 -4.13
N ASN A 55 -11.03 -4.98 -3.84
CA ASN A 55 -11.01 -6.05 -4.83
C ASN A 55 -11.48 -7.36 -4.18
N LYS A 56 -11.69 -8.40 -5.00
CA LYS A 56 -12.00 -9.77 -4.56
C LYS A 56 -10.78 -10.71 -4.56
N GLN A 57 -9.63 -10.23 -5.04
CA GLN A 57 -8.43 -11.03 -5.28
C GLN A 57 -7.46 -11.01 -4.09
N TYR A 58 -7.60 -10.04 -3.19
CA TYR A 58 -6.75 -9.78 -2.03
C TYR A 58 -7.65 -9.59 -0.82
N GLY A 59 -7.29 -10.17 0.32
CA GLY A 59 -8.00 -10.00 1.61
C GLY A 59 -7.92 -8.57 2.18
N GLY A 60 -7.36 -7.63 1.42
CA GLY A 60 -7.19 -6.21 1.75
C GLY A 60 -6.01 -5.65 0.94
N GLY A 61 -6.25 -4.62 0.14
CA GLY A 61 -5.23 -4.02 -0.72
C GLY A 61 -5.17 -2.51 -0.56
N ILE A 62 -3.99 -1.95 -0.79
CA ILE A 62 -3.78 -0.49 -0.80
C ILE A 62 -3.17 -0.13 -2.14
N VAL A 63 -3.78 0.85 -2.82
CA VAL A 63 -3.36 1.31 -4.14
C VAL A 63 -2.61 2.63 -4.02
N PHE A 64 -1.53 2.74 -4.79
CA PHE A 64 -0.71 3.92 -4.95
C PHE A 64 -0.67 4.34 -6.42
N GLN A 65 -0.75 5.63 -6.67
CA GLN A 65 -0.34 6.23 -7.93
C GLN A 65 1.14 6.58 -7.78
N SER A 66 2.01 5.86 -8.48
CA SER A 66 3.45 6.04 -8.28
C SER A 66 4.25 5.78 -9.55
N TYR A 67 5.23 6.63 -9.80
CA TYR A 67 6.22 6.50 -10.88
C TYR A 67 7.53 5.86 -10.40
N SER A 68 7.73 5.78 -9.08
CA SER A 68 8.91 5.17 -8.45
C SER A 68 8.48 4.32 -7.26
N LEU A 69 8.53 3.00 -7.45
CA LEU A 69 8.19 2.04 -6.39
C LEU A 69 9.16 2.12 -5.21
N GLU A 70 10.43 2.45 -5.47
CA GLU A 70 11.46 2.58 -4.43
C GLU A 70 11.19 3.75 -3.49
N GLU A 71 10.78 4.90 -4.03
CA GLU A 71 10.39 6.06 -3.21
C GLU A 71 9.15 5.76 -2.37
N THR A 72 8.20 5.03 -2.98
CA THR A 72 6.96 4.65 -2.30
C THR A 72 7.25 3.69 -1.15
N GLU A 73 8.11 2.70 -1.38
CA GLU A 73 8.54 1.74 -0.37
C GLU A 73 9.39 2.40 0.72
N GLY A 74 10.27 3.33 0.37
CA GLY A 74 11.01 4.14 1.34
C GLY A 74 10.08 4.94 2.26
N ALA A 75 9.00 5.51 1.71
CA ALA A 75 7.98 6.21 2.51
C ALA A 75 7.21 5.25 3.44
N ILE A 76 6.92 4.04 3.00
CA ILE A 76 6.28 2.99 3.83
C ILE A 76 7.22 2.59 4.97
N ASN A 77 8.48 2.28 4.67
CA ASN A 77 9.46 1.86 5.66
C ASN A 77 9.70 2.94 6.72
N LYS A 78 9.78 4.21 6.30
CA LYS A 78 9.85 5.33 7.23
C LYS A 78 8.62 5.41 8.13
N LEU A 79 7.43 5.28 7.56
CA LEU A 79 6.17 5.30 8.30
C LEU A 79 6.05 4.15 9.33
N MET A 80 6.63 2.99 9.03
CA MET A 80 6.61 1.82 9.91
C MET A 80 7.76 1.80 10.94
N ALA A 81 8.74 2.69 10.79
CA ALA A 81 9.83 2.87 11.75
C ALA A 81 9.54 3.97 12.80
N GLU A 82 8.54 4.82 12.55
CA GLU A 82 8.02 5.86 13.47
C GLU A 82 7.09 5.28 14.53
#